data_AF-A0A1G4JGF2-F1
#
_entry.id   AF-A0A1G4JGF2-F1
#
_cell.length_a   1.000
_cell.length_b   1.000
_cell.length_c   1.000
_cell.angle_alpha   90.00
_cell.angle_beta   90.00
_cell.angle_gamma   90.00
#
_symmetry.space_group_name_H-M   'P 1'
#
loop_
_entity.id
_entity.type
_entity.pdbx_description
1 polymer ?
#
loop_
_entity_poly.entity_id
_entity_poly.type
_entity_poly.pdbx_seq_one_letter_code
_entity_poly.pdbx_strand_id
1 'polypeptide(L)'
;MADSLSQCVDSLQSSLQCLEKTVSKLNNESKTSNYLTKSLLQSRRVFELVPEYDVQRAKLDLIEEIEPLVNNLSGKVSKNLSRLERERDNLQQTLELNVLRLKNRFSGEDLFDEDAGSDVVFMTSSTAEELDQLKELKAQKSQLLERIRALEKNT
;
A
#
# COMPACT_ATOMS: atom_id res chain seq x y z
N MET A 1 -16.83 100.25 2.24
CA MET A 1 -16.90 99.01 3.06
C MET A 1 -17.95 98.03 2.55
N ALA A 2 -19.12 98.48 2.08
CA ALA A 2 -20.11 97.59 1.47
C ALA A 2 -19.61 96.92 0.17
N ASP A 3 -18.90 97.68 -0.68
CA ASP A 3 -18.42 97.17 -1.99
C ASP A 3 -17.40 96.04 -1.85
N SER A 4 -16.46 96.16 -0.91
CA SER A 4 -15.45 95.13 -0.61
C SER A 4 -16.07 93.84 -0.06
N LEU A 5 -17.16 93.95 0.70
CA LEU A 5 -17.91 92.79 1.18
C LEU A 5 -18.67 92.12 0.02
N SER A 6 -19.30 92.91 -0.85
CA SER A 6 -20.00 92.37 -2.04
C SER A 6 -19.06 91.59 -2.96
N GLN A 7 -17.86 92.14 -3.24
CA GLN A 7 -16.85 91.47 -4.06
C GLN A 7 -16.35 90.16 -3.42
N CYS A 8 -16.27 90.12 -2.08
CA CYS A 8 -15.87 88.90 -1.36
C CYS A 8 -16.98 87.83 -1.43
N VAL A 9 -18.24 88.23 -1.31
CA VAL A 9 -19.41 87.35 -1.48
C VAL A 9 -19.49 86.82 -2.92
N ASP A 10 -19.29 87.67 -3.93
CA ASP A 10 -19.30 87.28 -5.34
C ASP A 10 -18.15 86.31 -5.68
N SER A 11 -16.97 86.54 -5.10
CA SER A 11 -15.81 85.65 -5.25
C SER A 11 -16.05 84.29 -4.58
N LEU A 12 -16.69 84.28 -3.41
CA LEU A 12 -17.06 83.06 -2.71
C LEU A 12 -18.13 82.28 -3.47
N GLN A 13 -19.15 82.97 -4.01
CA GLN A 13 -20.19 82.37 -4.82
C GLN A 13 -19.61 81.74 -6.11
N SER A 14 -18.68 82.44 -6.76
CA SER A 14 -17.98 81.93 -7.95
C SER A 14 -17.15 80.68 -7.61
N SER A 15 -16.49 80.66 -6.46
CA SER A 15 -15.71 79.52 -5.98
C SER A 15 -16.60 78.31 -5.66
N LEU A 16 -17.76 78.54 -5.03
CA LEU A 16 -18.77 77.51 -4.77
C LEU A 16 -19.33 76.92 -6.06
N GLN A 17 -19.65 77.77 -7.04
CA GLN A 17 -20.15 77.32 -8.33
C GLN A 17 -19.09 76.54 -9.12
N CYS A 18 -17.82 76.92 -9.00
CA CYS A 18 -16.70 76.17 -9.58
C CYS A 18 -16.54 74.79 -8.91
N LEU A 19 -16.65 74.74 -7.58
CA LEU A 19 -16.57 73.50 -6.82
C LEU A 19 -17.71 72.54 -7.20
N GLU A 20 -18.94 73.05 -7.30
CA GLU A 20 -20.11 72.27 -7.71
C GLU A 20 -19.95 71.68 -9.12
N LYS A 21 -19.43 72.49 -10.07
CA LYS A 21 -19.10 72.03 -11.42
C LYS A 21 -18.02 70.95 -11.40
N THR A 22 -16.98 71.12 -10.58
CA THR A 22 -15.89 70.15 -10.45
C THR A 22 -16.36 68.83 -9.87
N VAL A 23 -17.20 68.86 -8.83
CA VAL A 23 -17.80 67.67 -8.21
C VAL A 23 -18.70 66.94 -9.20
N SER A 24 -19.54 67.68 -9.94
CA SER A 24 -20.42 67.11 -10.96
C SER A 24 -19.64 66.45 -12.09
N LYS A 25 -18.55 67.10 -12.55
CA LYS A 25 -17.66 66.55 -13.57
C LYS A 25 -16.94 65.30 -13.08
N LEU A 26 -16.41 65.33 -11.85
CA LEU A 26 -15.75 64.19 -11.23
C LEU A 26 -16.70 63.00 -11.07
N ASN A 27 -17.95 63.23 -10.67
CA ASN A 27 -18.93 62.16 -10.53
C ASN A 27 -19.28 61.50 -11.88
N ASN A 28 -19.28 62.27 -12.97
CA ASN A 28 -19.53 61.72 -14.31
C ASN A 28 -18.32 60.96 -14.86
N GLU A 29 -17.10 61.49 -14.68
CA GLU A 29 -15.86 60.85 -15.17
C GLU A 29 -15.46 59.63 -14.32
N SER A 30 -15.80 59.65 -13.03
CA SER A 30 -15.53 58.56 -12.06
C SER A 30 -16.32 57.29 -12.35
N LYS A 31 -17.49 57.37 -13.02
CA LYS A 31 -18.31 56.19 -13.33
C LYS A 31 -17.58 55.18 -14.22
N THR A 32 -16.86 55.66 -15.23
CA THR A 32 -16.10 54.81 -16.16
C THR A 32 -14.92 54.13 -15.48
N SER A 33 -14.20 54.89 -14.63
CA SER A 33 -13.08 54.36 -13.84
C SER A 33 -13.55 53.30 -12.84
N ASN A 34 -14.64 53.56 -12.12
CA ASN A 34 -15.23 52.61 -11.16
C ASN A 34 -15.75 51.34 -11.83
N TYR A 35 -16.35 51.46 -13.02
CA TYR A 35 -16.80 50.30 -13.79
C TYR A 35 -15.62 49.42 -14.21
N LEU A 36 -14.52 50.01 -14.70
CA LEU A 36 -13.32 49.28 -15.05
C LEU A 36 -12.72 48.53 -13.85
N THR A 37 -12.63 49.20 -12.70
CA THR A 37 -12.08 48.57 -11.48
C THR A 37 -12.98 47.45 -10.95
N LYS A 38 -14.28 47.69 -10.78
CA LYS A 38 -15.20 46.71 -10.19
C LYS A 38 -15.59 45.58 -11.13
N SER A 39 -15.77 45.85 -12.42
CA SER A 39 -16.31 44.86 -13.35
C SER A 39 -15.23 44.12 -14.12
N LEU A 40 -14.14 44.81 -14.48
CA LEU A 40 -13.11 44.24 -15.36
C LEU A 40 -11.89 43.73 -14.58
N LEU A 41 -11.33 44.57 -13.71
CA LEU A 41 -10.13 44.23 -12.95
C LEU A 41 -10.43 43.31 -11.76
N GLN A 42 -11.59 43.49 -11.13
CA GLN A 42 -12.07 42.59 -10.09
C GLN A 42 -12.74 41.32 -10.65
N SER A 43 -12.67 41.10 -11.98
CA SER A 43 -13.13 39.86 -12.60
C SER A 43 -12.55 38.68 -11.83
N ARG A 44 -13.47 37.93 -11.24
CA ARG A 44 -13.21 36.77 -10.39
C ARG A 44 -12.29 35.84 -11.19
N ARG A 45 -11.09 35.53 -10.69
CA ARG A 45 -10.24 34.46 -11.23
C ARG A 45 -11.07 33.18 -11.27
N VAL A 46 -11.72 32.92 -12.40
CA VAL A 46 -12.53 31.70 -12.62
C VAL A 46 -11.60 30.50 -12.86
N PHE A 47 -10.34 30.78 -13.21
CA PHE A 47 -9.31 29.79 -13.45
C PHE A 47 -8.12 30.05 -12.54
N GLU A 48 -7.83 29.09 -11.68
CA GLU A 48 -6.54 29.00 -11.01
C GLU A 48 -5.54 28.45 -12.01
N LEU A 49 -4.48 29.21 -12.26
CA LEU A 49 -3.36 28.77 -13.08
C LEU A 49 -2.45 27.95 -12.19
N VAL A 50 -2.50 26.63 -12.35
CA VAL A 50 -1.52 25.72 -11.77
C VAL A 50 -0.34 25.63 -12.72
N PRO A 51 0.89 25.95 -12.29
CA PRO A 51 2.08 25.78 -13.11
C PRO A 51 2.25 24.33 -13.54
N GLU A 52 2.67 24.11 -14.79
CA GLU A 52 2.95 22.76 -15.29
C GLU A 52 4.02 22.05 -14.44
N TYR A 53 5.02 22.81 -13.97
CA TYR A 53 6.05 22.31 -13.08
C TYR A 53 5.49 21.69 -11.80
N ASP A 54 4.50 22.34 -11.17
CA ASP A 54 3.89 21.84 -9.94
C ASP A 54 3.11 20.54 -10.19
N VAL A 55 2.47 20.43 -11.35
CA VAL A 55 1.79 19.19 -11.77
C VAL A 55 2.79 18.07 -12.01
N GLN A 56 3.92 18.35 -12.68
CA GLN A 56 4.95 17.36 -12.94
C GLN A 56 5.60 16.88 -11.62
N ARG A 57 5.87 17.80 -10.69
CA ARG A 57 6.40 17.47 -9.37
C ARG A 57 5.43 16.62 -8.57
N ALA A 58 4.16 17.00 -8.49
CA ALA A 58 3.15 16.23 -7.78
C ALA A 58 2.98 14.81 -8.36
N LYS A 59 3.14 14.64 -9.68
CA LYS A 59 3.16 13.31 -10.31
C LYS A 59 4.35 12.48 -9.87
N LEU A 60 5.55 13.06 -9.83
CA LEU A 60 6.75 12.35 -9.38
C LEU A 60 6.64 11.96 -7.90
N ASP A 61 6.22 12.89 -7.05
CA ASP A 61 6.00 12.63 -5.61
C ASP A 61 4.99 11.48 -5.41
N LEU A 62 3.91 11.46 -6.20
CA LEU A 62 2.91 10.40 -6.16
C LEU A 62 3.47 9.04 -6.63
N ILE A 63 4.29 9.02 -7.66
CA ILE A 63 4.92 7.79 -8.16
C ILE A 63 5.88 7.23 -7.10
N GLU A 64 6.69 8.09 -6.48
CA GLU A 64 7.62 7.71 -5.40
C GLU A 64 6.88 7.11 -4.20
N GLU A 65 5.67 7.59 -3.90
CA GLU A 65 4.84 7.05 -2.82
C GLU A 65 4.15 5.72 -3.20
N ILE A 66 3.57 5.64 -4.41
CA ILE A 66 2.75 4.51 -4.83
C ILE A 66 3.60 3.30 -5.23
N GLU A 67 4.73 3.50 -5.92
CA GLU A 67 5.57 2.41 -6.43
C GLU A 67 6.03 1.40 -5.35
N PRO A 68 6.59 1.81 -4.20
CA PRO A 68 6.96 0.87 -3.15
C PRO A 68 5.74 0.14 -2.56
N LEU A 69 4.58 0.79 -2.54
CA LEU A 69 3.34 0.23 -2.00
C LEU A 69 2.79 -0.86 -2.94
N VAL A 70 2.81 -0.62 -4.25
CA VAL A 70 2.47 -1.60 -5.28
C VAL A 70 3.44 -2.78 -5.25
N ASN A 71 4.75 -2.53 -5.12
CA ASN A 71 5.76 -3.58 -5.02
C ASN A 71 5.62 -4.43 -3.76
N ASN A 72 5.23 -3.83 -2.63
CA ASN A 72 4.93 -4.57 -1.41
C ASN A 72 3.69 -5.46 -1.60
N LEU A 73 2.63 -4.92 -2.22
CA LEU A 73 1.40 -5.65 -2.47
C LEU A 73 1.62 -6.81 -3.46
N SER A 74 2.38 -6.59 -4.53
CA SER A 74 2.75 -7.63 -5.49
C SER A 74 3.59 -8.73 -4.83
N GLY A 75 4.53 -8.36 -3.96
CA GLY A 75 5.30 -9.31 -3.15
C GLY A 75 4.42 -10.14 -2.21
N LYS A 76 3.40 -9.53 -1.57
CA LYS A 76 2.43 -10.25 -0.74
C LYS A 76 1.59 -11.23 -1.56
N VAL A 77 1.09 -10.80 -2.71
CA VAL A 77 0.31 -11.66 -3.62
C VAL A 77 1.16 -12.85 -4.09
N SER A 78 2.40 -12.60 -4.52
CA SER A 78 3.31 -13.67 -4.96
C SER A 78 3.61 -14.69 -3.85
N LYS A 79 3.85 -14.22 -2.61
CA LYS A 79 4.03 -15.11 -1.45
C LYS A 79 2.78 -15.95 -1.17
N ASN A 80 1.60 -15.33 -1.16
CA ASN A 80 0.34 -16.05 -0.93
C ASN A 80 0.06 -17.06 -2.04
N LEU A 81 0.36 -16.72 -3.29
CA LEU A 81 0.22 -17.63 -4.43
C LEU A 81 1.16 -18.84 -4.27
N SER A 82 2.43 -18.61 -3.93
CA SER A 82 3.38 -19.71 -3.68
C SER A 82 2.97 -20.61 -2.51
N ARG A 83 2.29 -20.05 -1.50
CA ARG A 83 1.76 -20.81 -0.36
C ARG A 83 0.58 -21.66 -0.81
N LEU A 84 -0.37 -21.07 -1.56
CA LEU A 84 -1.51 -21.79 -2.11
C LEU A 84 -1.08 -22.92 -3.05
N GLU A 85 -0.06 -22.68 -3.87
CA GLU A 85 0.50 -23.69 -4.76
C GLU A 85 1.05 -24.89 -3.99
N ARG A 86 1.80 -24.65 -2.91
CA ARG A 86 2.32 -25.71 -2.02
C ARG A 86 1.20 -26.44 -1.28
N GLU A 87 0.21 -25.71 -0.77
CA GLU A 87 -0.96 -26.31 -0.13
C GLU A 87 -1.72 -27.22 -1.11
N ARG A 88 -1.87 -26.78 -2.37
CA ARG A 88 -2.47 -27.56 -3.45
C ARG A 88 -1.64 -28.79 -3.81
N ASP A 89 -0.31 -28.67 -3.90
CA ASP A 89 0.59 -29.82 -4.14
C ASP A 89 0.50 -30.84 -3.00
N ASN A 90 0.52 -30.40 -1.74
CA ASN A 90 0.38 -31.26 -0.58
C ASN A 90 -0.98 -31.99 -0.59
N LEU A 91 -2.07 -31.26 -0.85
CA LEU A 91 -3.40 -31.86 -0.94
C LEU A 91 -3.47 -32.90 -2.06
N GLN A 92 -2.88 -32.61 -3.23
CA GLN A 92 -2.83 -33.55 -4.33
C GLN A 92 -2.06 -34.83 -3.95
N GLN A 93 -0.88 -34.70 -3.32
CA GLN A 93 -0.11 -35.85 -2.82
C GLN A 93 -0.89 -36.66 -1.79
N THR A 94 -1.60 -36.01 -0.86
CA THR A 94 -2.44 -36.72 0.12
C THR A 94 -3.61 -37.45 -0.54
N LEU A 95 -4.21 -36.87 -1.59
CA LEU A 95 -5.26 -37.52 -2.36
C LEU A 95 -4.71 -38.77 -3.06
N GLU A 96 -3.58 -38.65 -3.76
CA GLU A 96 -2.92 -39.76 -4.45
C GLU A 96 -2.56 -40.90 -3.46
N LEU A 97 -1.99 -40.57 -2.30
CA LEU A 97 -1.70 -41.54 -1.24
C LEU A 97 -2.96 -42.22 -0.70
N ASN A 98 -4.04 -41.46 -0.47
CA ASN A 98 -5.30 -42.03 -0.01
C ASN A 98 -5.94 -42.94 -1.06
N VAL A 99 -5.86 -42.59 -2.35
CA VAL A 99 -6.31 -43.44 -3.45
C VAL A 99 -5.52 -44.74 -3.50
N LEU A 100 -4.19 -44.69 -3.34
CA LEU A 100 -3.35 -45.89 -3.27
C LEU A 100 -3.69 -46.76 -2.05
N ARG A 101 -3.87 -46.16 -0.87
CA ARG A 101 -4.29 -46.87 0.35
C ARG A 101 -5.66 -47.53 0.21
N LEU A 102 -6.61 -46.85 -0.42
CA LEU A 102 -7.93 -47.42 -0.70
C LEU A 102 -7.81 -48.57 -1.69
N LYS A 103 -7.06 -48.40 -2.79
CA LYS A 103 -6.83 -49.46 -3.78
C LYS A 103 -6.17 -50.70 -3.15
N ASN A 104 -5.18 -50.54 -2.28
CA ASN A 104 -4.57 -51.66 -1.56
C ASN A 104 -5.55 -52.35 -0.62
N ARG A 105 -6.42 -51.61 0.08
CA ARG A 105 -7.47 -52.19 0.93
C ARG A 105 -8.54 -52.94 0.15
N PHE A 106 -8.91 -52.49 -1.04
CA PHE A 106 -9.91 -53.16 -1.88
C PHE A 106 -9.33 -54.27 -2.79
N SER A 107 -8.02 -54.30 -3.02
CA SER A 107 -7.38 -55.28 -3.91
C SER A 107 -7.03 -56.62 -3.24
N GLY A 108 -7.40 -56.82 -1.97
CA GLY A 108 -7.45 -58.15 -1.36
C GLY A 108 -6.10 -58.76 -1.01
N GLU A 109 -5.42 -58.19 -0.02
CA GLU A 109 -4.56 -58.95 0.89
C GLU A 109 -4.93 -58.53 2.32
N ASP A 110 -5.91 -59.23 2.90
CA ASP A 110 -5.99 -59.43 4.34
C ASP A 110 -4.75 -60.24 4.75
N LEU A 111 -3.61 -59.56 4.90
CA LEU A 111 -2.43 -60.12 5.53
C LEU A 111 -2.25 -59.42 6.88
N PHE A 112 -2.76 -60.12 7.90
CA PHE A 112 -2.30 -60.11 9.28
C PHE A 112 -2.31 -58.75 9.99
N ASP A 113 -3.43 -58.53 10.67
CA ASP A 113 -3.56 -57.76 11.90
C ASP A 113 -2.65 -58.39 12.99
N GLU A 114 -1.43 -57.87 13.13
CA GLU A 114 -0.67 -57.77 14.38
C GLU A 114 0.52 -56.82 14.12
N ASP A 115 0.62 -55.75 14.91
CA ASP A 115 1.70 -54.74 14.91
C ASP A 115 1.49 -53.44 14.09
N ALA A 116 0.27 -52.87 14.13
CA ALA A 116 0.02 -51.46 13.77
C ALA A 116 0.45 -50.48 14.88
N GLY A 117 1.62 -50.72 15.48
CA GLY A 117 2.14 -50.01 16.64
C GLY A 117 3.37 -49.13 16.37
N SER A 118 3.81 -48.89 15.13
CA SER A 118 4.99 -48.03 14.92
C SER A 118 5.19 -47.52 13.50
N ASP A 119 4.27 -46.76 12.90
CA ASP A 119 4.70 -45.89 11.78
C ASP A 119 3.75 -44.72 11.51
N VAL A 120 3.68 -43.80 12.46
CA VAL A 120 3.31 -42.42 12.16
C VAL A 120 4.49 -41.54 12.54
N VAL A 121 5.57 -41.64 11.75
CA VAL A 121 6.63 -40.63 11.80
C VAL A 121 6.10 -39.38 11.10
N PHE A 122 5.62 -38.44 11.90
CA PHE A 122 5.34 -37.07 11.49
C PHE A 122 6.60 -36.49 10.83
N MET A 123 6.55 -36.26 9.52
CA MET A 123 7.51 -35.44 8.77
C MET A 123 7.27 -33.95 9.09
N THR A 124 7.42 -33.58 10.35
CA THR A 124 7.47 -32.20 10.80
C THR A 124 8.86 -31.95 11.35
N SER A 125 9.74 -31.38 10.53
CA SER A 125 11.02 -30.75 10.90
C SER A 125 11.66 -31.25 12.21
N SER A 126 12.40 -32.35 12.14
CA SER A 126 13.15 -32.89 13.28
C SER A 126 14.02 -31.79 13.90
N THR A 127 13.79 -31.53 15.18
CA THR A 127 14.62 -30.60 15.96
C THR A 127 16.02 -31.21 16.15
N ALA A 128 17.05 -30.38 16.35
CA ALA A 128 18.45 -30.84 16.41
C ALA A 128 18.68 -31.93 17.49
N GLU A 129 17.89 -31.92 18.56
CA GLU A 129 17.95 -32.90 19.65
C GLU A 129 17.50 -34.31 19.20
N GLU A 130 16.49 -34.41 18.34
CA GLU A 130 16.01 -35.70 17.81
C GLU A 130 17.01 -36.34 16.83
N LEU A 131 17.77 -35.51 16.10
CA LEU A 131 18.86 -36.00 15.24
C LEU A 131 20.00 -36.63 16.04
N ASP A 132 20.33 -36.07 17.21
CA ASP A 132 21.39 -36.62 18.05
C ASP A 132 20.93 -37.91 18.74
N GLN A 133 19.66 -38.01 19.15
CA GLN A 133 19.08 -39.28 19.63
C GLN A 133 19.08 -40.36 18.53
N LEU A 134 18.77 -40.01 17.29
CA LEU A 134 18.84 -40.95 16.16
C LEU A 134 20.28 -41.43 15.89
N LYS A 135 21.29 -40.56 16.05
CA LYS A 135 22.70 -40.97 15.92
C LYS A 135 23.10 -41.93 17.04
N GLU A 136 22.67 -41.67 18.26
CA GLU A 136 22.97 -42.55 19.41
C GLU A 136 22.31 -43.93 19.25
N LEU A 137 21.03 -43.98 18.88
CA LEU A 137 20.33 -45.23 18.60
C LEU A 137 20.96 -46.00 17.43
N LYS A 138 21.45 -45.30 16.40
CA LYS A 138 22.18 -45.93 15.29
C LYS A 138 23.50 -46.54 15.74
N ALA A 139 24.24 -45.86 16.63
CA ALA A 139 25.49 -46.37 17.20
C ALA A 139 25.24 -47.61 18.09
N GLN A 140 24.21 -47.57 18.95
CA GLN A 140 23.81 -48.71 19.77
C GLN A 140 23.38 -49.91 18.90
N LYS A 141 22.63 -49.66 17.82
CA LYS A 141 22.25 -50.71 16.85
C LYS A 141 23.46 -51.35 16.18
N SER A 142 24.47 -50.58 15.76
CA SER A 142 25.70 -51.15 15.18
C SER A 142 26.48 -52.00 16.19
N GLN A 143 26.57 -51.57 17.44
CA GLN A 143 27.28 -52.30 18.49
C GLN A 143 26.59 -53.63 18.82
N LEU A 144 25.25 -53.64 18.88
CA LEU A 144 24.48 -54.87 19.08
C LEU A 144 24.62 -55.82 17.89
N LEU A 145 24.63 -55.31 16.66
CA LEU A 145 24.86 -56.12 15.46
C LEU A 145 26.26 -56.76 15.46
N GLU A 146 27.30 -56.03 15.85
CA GLU A 146 28.65 -56.61 15.99
C GLU A 146 28.70 -57.67 17.09
N ARG A 147 27.99 -57.46 18.20
CA ARG A 147 27.91 -58.43 19.29
C ARG A 147 27.18 -59.71 18.87
N ILE A 148 26.09 -59.58 18.11
CA ILE A 148 25.38 -60.72 17.51
C ILE A 148 26.32 -61.47 16.56
N ARG A 149 27.02 -60.75 15.67
CA ARG A 149 27.97 -61.34 14.72
C ARG A 149 29.14 -62.06 15.41
N ALA A 150 29.58 -61.56 16.56
CA ALA A 150 30.61 -62.21 17.38
C ALA A 150 30.09 -63.49 18.06
N LEU A 151 28.83 -63.51 18.46
CA LEU A 151 28.18 -64.70 19.01
C LEU A 151 27.96 -65.78 17.93
N GLU A 152 27.52 -65.39 16.73
CA GLU A 152 27.35 -66.30 15.59
C GLU A 152 28.65 -66.95 15.12
N LYS A 153 29.81 -66.32 15.37
CA LYS A 153 31.12 -66.84 14.98
C LYS A 153 31.75 -67.79 16.02
N ASN A 154 31.18 -67.83 17.24
CA ASN A 154 31.66 -68.65 18.37
C ASN A 154 30.75 -69.86 18.67
N THR A 155 29.76 -70.14 17.80
CA THR A 155 28.93 -71.36 17.77
C THR A 155 29.20 -72.13 16.49
#